data_AF-A0A0F8WE16-F1
#
_entry.id   AF-A0A0F8WE16-F1
#
_cell.length_a   1.000
_cell.length_b   1.000
_cell.length_c   1.000
_cell.angle_alpha   90.00
_cell.angle_beta   90.00
_cell.angle_gamma   90.00
#
_symmetry.space_group_name_H-M   'P 1'
#
loop_
_entity.id
_entity.type
_entity.pdbx_description
1 polymer ?
#
loop_
_entity_poly.entity_id
_entity_poly.type
_entity_poly.pdbx_seq_one_letter_code
_entity_poly.pdbx_strand_id
1 'polypeptide(L)'
;IPFEQVCALPVRDLAASDCALLLWVTDPMLPRALELVKAWGFCYKTVGFYWMKLNKNVGSYLTEPPYRGPSAALWFSEKDLFTGLGYWTRANPEQCLLATRGHPRRLARDVPRLVVAPRREHSRKPDEVRRRIERLLPGPYLELFARERAPGWDAWGDEVEKF
;
A
#
# COMPACT_ATOMS: atom_id res chain seq x y z
N ILE A 1 10.06 -8.10 -14.18
CA ILE A 1 9.39 -7.66 -15.42
C ILE A 1 9.93 -6.28 -15.82
N PRO A 2 10.42 -6.08 -17.06
CA PRO A 2 10.81 -4.77 -17.60
C PRO A 2 9.66 -3.75 -17.54
N PHE A 3 9.99 -2.46 -17.43
CA PHE A 3 8.99 -1.40 -17.22
C PHE A 3 7.96 -1.32 -18.35
N GLU A 4 8.41 -1.48 -19.59
CA GLU A 4 7.58 -1.44 -20.80
C GLU A 4 6.56 -2.58 -20.79
N GLN A 5 6.95 -3.76 -20.30
CA GLN A 5 6.04 -4.91 -20.16
C GLN A 5 5.00 -4.69 -19.07
N VAL A 6 5.35 -4.00 -17.97
CA VAL A 6 4.37 -3.60 -16.94
C VAL A 6 3.37 -2.60 -17.50
N CYS A 7 3.84 -1.62 -18.27
CA CYS A 7 2.98 -0.64 -18.92
C CYS A 7 2.02 -1.29 -19.93
N ALA A 8 2.46 -2.35 -20.61
CA ALA A 8 1.68 -3.07 -21.61
C ALA A 8 0.63 -4.03 -21.02
N LEU A 9 0.57 -4.20 -19.69
CA LEU A 9 -0.51 -4.98 -19.07
C LEU A 9 -1.88 -4.35 -19.39
N PRO A 10 -2.92 -5.16 -19.68
CA PRO A 10 -4.24 -4.68 -20.13
C PRO A 10 -5.08 -4.08 -18.99
N VAL A 11 -4.45 -3.47 -17.99
CA VAL A 11 -5.11 -2.87 -16.82
C VAL A 11 -6.11 -1.78 -17.26
N ARG A 12 -5.74 -0.98 -18.26
CA ARG A 12 -6.61 0.06 -18.82
C ARG A 12 -7.91 -0.53 -19.37
N ASP A 13 -7.83 -1.66 -20.07
CA ASP A 13 -8.98 -2.27 -20.75
C ASP A 13 -9.85 -3.06 -19.79
N LEU A 14 -9.27 -3.63 -18.73
CA LEU A 14 -9.97 -4.47 -17.75
C LEU A 14 -10.58 -3.68 -16.58
N ALA A 15 -9.97 -2.56 -16.18
CA ALA A 15 -10.49 -1.81 -15.05
C ALA A 15 -11.89 -1.21 -15.37
N ALA A 16 -12.68 -0.89 -14.34
CA ALA A 16 -13.96 -0.19 -14.51
C ALA A 16 -13.76 1.30 -14.87
N SER A 17 -14.70 1.93 -15.59
CA SER A 17 -14.59 3.34 -16.01
C SER A 17 -14.56 4.32 -14.83
N ASP A 18 -15.10 3.92 -13.68
CA ASP A 18 -15.07 4.67 -12.43
C ASP A 18 -14.45 3.85 -11.29
N CYS A 19 -13.15 4.00 -11.07
CA CYS A 19 -12.41 3.20 -10.10
C CYS A 19 -11.14 3.88 -9.58
N ALA A 20 -10.54 3.27 -8.57
CA ALA A 20 -9.28 3.72 -7.98
C ALA A 20 -8.16 2.70 -8.20
N LEU A 21 -6.94 3.21 -8.30
CA LEU A 21 -5.70 2.45 -8.33
C LEU A 21 -4.90 2.80 -7.08
N LEU A 22 -4.52 1.77 -6.32
CA LEU A 22 -3.58 1.87 -5.20
C LEU A 22 -2.26 1.22 -5.62
N LEU A 23 -1.19 2.01 -5.71
CA LEU A 23 0.08 1.58 -6.28
C LEU A 23 1.22 1.76 -5.28
N TRP A 24 1.73 0.65 -4.74
CA TRP A 24 2.95 0.66 -3.93
C TRP A 24 4.17 1.05 -4.77
N VAL A 25 5.00 1.95 -4.24
CA VAL A 25 6.19 2.45 -4.93
C VAL A 25 7.31 2.73 -3.94
N THR A 26 8.55 2.52 -4.39
CA THR A 26 9.77 2.98 -3.70
C THR A 26 10.17 4.36 -4.20
N ASP A 27 10.68 5.23 -3.33
CA ASP A 27 10.93 6.64 -3.67
C ASP A 27 11.74 6.84 -4.97
N PRO A 28 12.81 6.07 -5.27
CA PRO A 28 13.54 6.20 -6.53
C PRO A 28 12.72 5.89 -7.78
N MET A 29 11.67 5.08 -7.65
CA MET A 29 10.80 4.66 -8.74
C MET A 29 9.59 5.59 -8.94
N LEU A 30 9.49 6.68 -8.16
CA LEU A 30 8.38 7.63 -8.26
C LEU A 30 8.11 8.17 -9.67
N PRO A 31 9.13 8.62 -10.44
CA PRO A 31 8.90 9.10 -11.80
C PRO A 31 8.24 8.04 -12.68
N ARG A 32 8.77 6.80 -12.65
CA ARG A 32 8.24 5.67 -13.41
C ARG A 32 6.85 5.23 -12.93
N ALA A 33 6.57 5.30 -11.63
CA ALA A 33 5.24 4.99 -11.12
C ALA A 33 4.18 5.99 -11.62
N LEU A 34 4.53 7.27 -11.72
CA LEU A 34 3.63 8.29 -12.29
C LEU A 34 3.43 8.10 -13.80
N GLU A 35 4.47 7.69 -14.53
CA GLU A 35 4.34 7.26 -15.93
C GLU A 35 3.41 6.05 -16.07
N LEU A 36 3.56 5.04 -15.20
CA LEU A 36 2.72 3.84 -15.20
C LEU A 36 1.25 4.16 -14.93
N VAL A 37 0.98 5.04 -13.93
CA VAL A 37 -0.38 5.53 -13.63
C VAL A 37 -1.03 6.12 -14.89
N LYS A 38 -0.29 6.93 -15.66
CA LYS A 38 -0.77 7.49 -16.93
C LYS A 38 -0.96 6.42 -18.00
N ALA A 39 -0.01 5.49 -18.15
CA ALA A 39 -0.06 4.42 -19.14
C ALA A 39 -1.31 3.52 -18.95
N TRP A 40 -1.66 3.22 -17.70
CA TRP A 40 -2.87 2.47 -17.36
C TRP A 40 -4.17 3.29 -17.41
N GLY A 41 -4.09 4.58 -17.77
CA GLY A 41 -5.27 5.45 -17.95
C GLY A 41 -5.85 6.02 -16.66
N PHE A 42 -5.04 6.14 -15.60
CA PHE A 42 -5.43 6.75 -14.34
C PHE A 42 -4.82 8.14 -14.18
N CYS A 43 -5.49 8.97 -13.39
CA CYS A 43 -4.99 10.28 -12.96
C CYS A 43 -4.53 10.19 -11.51
N TYR A 44 -3.24 10.44 -11.26
CA TYR A 44 -2.70 10.55 -9.91
C TYR A 44 -3.46 11.60 -9.09
N LYS A 45 -3.75 11.29 -7.83
CA LYS A 45 -4.44 12.21 -6.90
C LYS A 45 -3.57 12.59 -5.72
N THR A 46 -3.05 11.61 -5.00
CA THR A 46 -2.31 11.80 -3.74
C THR A 46 -1.62 10.51 -3.34
N VAL A 47 -0.80 10.53 -2.28
CA VAL A 47 -0.48 9.31 -1.53
C VAL A 47 -1.74 8.85 -0.80
N GLY A 48 -2.13 7.59 -1.03
CA GLY A 48 -3.22 6.91 -0.33
C GLY A 48 -2.77 6.45 1.05
N PHE A 49 -1.60 5.82 1.15
CA PHE A 49 -1.03 5.33 2.41
C PHE A 49 0.47 5.55 2.48
N TYR A 50 0.96 5.82 3.69
CA TYR A 50 2.37 5.68 4.04
C TYR A 50 2.51 4.51 5.00
N TRP A 51 3.42 3.58 4.71
CA TRP A 51 3.82 2.53 5.64
C TRP A 51 5.12 2.91 6.32
N MET A 52 5.00 3.40 7.55
CA MET A 52 6.13 3.55 8.44
C MET A 52 6.48 2.16 9.00
N LYS A 53 7.65 1.69 8.58
CA LYS A 53 8.09 0.33 8.82
C LYS A 53 8.72 0.21 10.20
N LEU A 54 8.22 -0.72 10.99
CA LEU A 54 8.89 -1.18 12.21
C LEU A 54 9.76 -2.41 11.91
N ASN A 55 10.74 -2.68 12.76
CA ASN A 55 11.50 -3.92 12.75
C ASN A 55 10.60 -5.12 13.06
N LYS A 56 10.97 -6.32 12.58
CA LYS A 56 10.13 -7.53 12.66
C LYS A 56 9.66 -7.86 14.08
N ASN A 57 10.53 -7.61 15.07
CA ASN A 57 10.34 -8.07 16.45
C ASN A 57 9.66 -7.05 17.35
N VAL A 58 9.26 -5.88 16.85
CA VAL A 58 8.61 -4.85 17.70
C VAL A 58 7.24 -5.34 18.20
N GLY A 59 6.60 -6.24 17.44
CA GLY A 59 5.30 -6.83 17.81
C GLY A 59 5.29 -7.67 19.10
N SER A 60 6.44 -8.07 19.65
CA SER A 60 6.48 -8.89 20.87
C SER A 60 6.19 -8.12 22.16
N TYR A 61 6.28 -6.78 22.15
CA TYR A 61 5.96 -5.94 23.31
C TYR A 61 4.84 -4.92 23.02
N LEU A 62 4.33 -4.88 21.78
CA LEU A 62 3.13 -4.12 21.40
C LEU A 62 1.83 -4.89 21.69
N THR A 63 1.91 -6.04 22.36
CA THR A 63 0.74 -6.75 22.90
C THR A 63 0.14 -5.92 24.04
N GLU A 64 -0.85 -5.06 23.71
CA GLU A 64 -1.90 -4.40 24.52
C GLU A 64 -1.64 -4.14 26.04
N PRO A 65 -1.98 -2.95 26.59
CA PRO A 65 -3.39 -2.71 26.96
C PRO A 65 -3.84 -1.22 27.02
N PRO A 66 -5.04 -0.95 27.57
CA PRO A 66 -6.27 -0.63 26.87
C PRO A 66 -6.32 0.84 26.38
N TYR A 67 -7.14 1.10 25.37
CA TYR A 67 -7.52 2.47 25.00
C TYR A 67 -8.02 3.26 26.23
N ARG A 68 -7.38 4.40 26.54
CA ARG A 68 -8.03 5.67 26.95
C ARG A 68 -7.00 6.75 27.29
N GLY A 69 -6.90 7.77 26.45
CA GLY A 69 -6.40 9.08 26.87
C GLY A 69 -5.61 9.84 25.79
N PRO A 70 -5.63 11.18 25.84
CA PRO A 70 -5.28 12.07 24.71
C PRO A 70 -3.78 12.19 24.41
N SER A 71 -2.97 11.29 24.97
CA SER A 71 -1.58 11.07 24.58
C SER A 71 -1.40 9.59 24.23
N ALA A 72 -1.87 9.19 23.05
CA ALA A 72 -1.44 7.94 22.40
C ALA A 72 0.03 8.10 21.97
N ALA A 73 0.92 8.28 22.96
CA ALA A 73 2.34 8.31 22.75
C ALA A 73 2.73 6.96 22.16
N LEU A 74 3.27 7.03 20.95
CA LEU A 74 3.79 5.93 20.17
C LEU A 74 4.65 5.05 21.09
N TRP A 75 4.24 3.80 21.35
CA TRP A 75 4.98 2.83 22.18
C TRP A 75 6.19 2.24 21.44
N PHE A 76 6.86 3.05 20.65
CA PHE A 76 8.06 2.66 19.91
C PHE A 76 9.04 3.83 19.89
N SER A 77 10.31 3.50 19.90
CA SER A 77 11.43 4.42 19.79
C SER A 77 11.98 4.42 18.36
N GLU A 78 12.93 5.32 18.07
CA GLU A 78 13.65 5.30 16.79
C GLU A 78 14.35 3.96 16.51
N LYS A 79 14.75 3.21 17.57
CA LYS A 79 15.39 1.89 17.44
C LYS A 79 14.45 0.83 16.88
N ASP A 80 13.14 1.04 17.03
CA ASP A 80 12.10 0.15 16.53
C ASP A 80 11.78 0.41 15.06
N LEU A 81 12.19 1.57 14.52
CA LEU A 81 12.01 1.92 13.11
C LEU A 81 12.98 1.11 12.25
N PHE A 82 12.45 0.54 11.17
CA PHE A 82 13.30 -0.06 10.16
C PHE A 82 14.09 1.02 9.43
N THR A 83 15.38 0.77 9.23
CA THR A 83 16.28 1.66 8.50
C THR A 83 16.63 1.06 7.14
N GLY A 84 15.91 1.47 6.09
CA GLY A 84 16.20 1.07 4.70
C GLY A 84 17.46 1.73 4.15
N LEU A 85 17.99 1.17 3.05
CA LEU A 85 19.23 1.65 2.44
C LEU A 85 19.11 3.12 2.00
N GLY A 86 18.09 3.40 1.19
CA GLY A 86 17.92 4.69 0.51
C GLY A 86 19.10 5.07 -0.36
N TYR A 87 19.06 6.26 -0.98
CA TYR A 87 20.14 6.78 -1.81
C TYR A 87 20.89 7.91 -1.12
N TRP A 88 20.17 8.95 -0.67
CA TRP A 88 20.73 10.12 0.00
C TRP A 88 20.48 10.11 1.51
N THR A 89 19.31 9.65 1.93
CA THR A 89 18.91 9.44 3.32
C THR A 89 18.45 7.99 3.52
N ARG A 90 18.36 7.54 4.76
CA ARG A 90 17.91 6.18 5.07
C ARG A 90 16.40 6.06 4.82
N ALA A 91 16.00 5.03 4.08
CA ALA A 91 14.63 4.93 3.56
C ALA A 91 13.64 4.35 4.59
N ASN A 92 12.67 5.17 5.00
CA ASN A 92 11.43 4.84 5.73
C ASN A 92 10.61 6.15 5.71
N PRO A 93 9.32 6.19 5.31
CA PRO A 93 8.38 5.10 5.00
C PRO A 93 8.41 4.56 3.56
N GLU A 94 7.63 3.50 3.29
CA GLU A 94 7.17 3.17 1.92
C GLU A 94 5.85 3.87 1.63
N GLN A 95 5.57 4.17 0.36
CA GLN A 95 4.35 4.86 -0.05
C GLN A 95 3.48 4.04 -1.00
N CYS A 96 2.17 4.22 -0.87
CA CYS A 96 1.14 3.68 -1.74
C CYS A 96 0.40 4.87 -2.38
N LEU A 97 0.61 5.10 -3.66
CA LEU A 97 -0.07 6.15 -4.42
C LEU A 97 -1.55 5.81 -4.57
N LEU A 98 -2.40 6.84 -4.57
CA LEU A 98 -3.80 6.78 -4.95
C LEU A 98 -3.99 7.56 -6.26
N ALA A 99 -4.46 6.86 -7.28
CA ALA A 99 -4.89 7.42 -8.54
C ALA A 99 -6.34 7.01 -8.82
N THR A 100 -7.05 7.76 -9.67
CA THR A 100 -8.42 7.40 -10.05
C THR A 100 -8.62 7.51 -11.54
N ARG A 101 -9.57 6.72 -12.04
CA ARG A 101 -10.22 6.92 -13.32
C ARG A 101 -11.68 7.25 -13.04
N GLY A 102 -12.22 8.27 -13.69
CA GLY A 102 -13.53 8.81 -13.32
C GLY A 102 -13.53 9.50 -11.95
N HIS A 103 -14.63 9.33 -11.22
CA HIS A 103 -14.96 9.98 -9.95
C HIS A 103 -15.44 8.96 -8.90
N PRO A 104 -14.58 8.01 -8.47
CA PRO A 104 -15.04 6.85 -7.72
C PRO A 104 -15.61 7.28 -6.38
N ARG A 105 -16.71 6.65 -5.97
CA ARG A 105 -17.39 6.97 -4.72
C ARG A 105 -16.47 6.64 -3.53
N ARG A 106 -16.09 7.67 -2.78
CA ARG A 106 -15.46 7.53 -1.46
C ARG A 106 -16.50 7.15 -0.41
N LEU A 107 -16.32 6.02 0.26
CA LEU A 107 -17.26 5.51 1.28
C LEU A 107 -17.03 6.13 2.66
N ALA A 108 -15.77 6.39 3.02
CA ALA A 108 -15.40 6.91 4.35
C ALA A 108 -14.44 8.10 4.27
N ARG A 109 -14.52 9.00 5.26
CA ARG A 109 -13.69 10.21 5.35
C ARG A 109 -12.63 10.14 6.46
N ASP A 110 -12.71 9.13 7.30
CA ASP A 110 -11.93 8.96 8.52
C ASP A 110 -10.81 7.92 8.38
N VAL A 111 -10.55 7.42 7.17
CA VAL A 111 -9.49 6.43 6.91
C VAL A 111 -8.12 7.10 7.07
N PRO A 112 -7.28 6.71 8.06
CA PRO A 112 -5.99 7.34 8.27
C PRO A 112 -5.01 6.95 7.14
N ARG A 113 -4.15 7.90 6.73
CA ARG A 113 -3.10 7.67 5.72
C ARG A 113 -1.90 6.91 6.28
N LEU A 114 -1.50 7.19 7.53
CA LEU A 114 -0.32 6.60 8.14
C LEU A 114 -0.63 5.19 8.66
N VAL A 115 0.13 4.22 8.20
CA VAL A 115 0.13 2.82 8.66
C VAL A 115 1.45 2.58 9.37
N VAL A 116 1.37 2.22 10.64
CA VAL A 116 2.54 1.86 11.44
C VAL A 116 2.48 0.36 11.67
N ALA A 117 3.38 -0.38 11.04
CA ALA A 117 3.34 -1.84 11.10
C ALA A 117 4.75 -2.45 10.96
N PRO A 118 5.02 -3.58 11.63
CA PRO A 118 6.27 -4.31 11.46
C PRO A 118 6.40 -4.87 10.05
N ARG A 119 7.64 -4.87 9.55
CA ARG A 119 7.99 -5.62 8.35
C ARG A 119 7.81 -7.11 8.61
N ARG A 120 7.43 -7.83 7.56
CA ARG A 120 7.29 -9.29 7.56
C ARG A 120 8.27 -9.91 6.57
N GLU A 121 7.84 -10.93 5.84
CA GLU A 121 8.59 -11.53 4.73
C GLU A 121 8.94 -10.48 3.67
N HIS A 122 9.98 -10.75 2.87
CA HIS A 122 10.48 -9.80 1.89
C HIS A 122 9.36 -9.33 0.96
N SER A 123 9.19 -8.01 0.83
CA SER A 123 8.16 -7.34 0.01
C SER A 123 6.70 -7.55 0.39
N ARG A 124 6.39 -8.27 1.49
CA ARG A 124 5.02 -8.41 2.00
C ARG A 124 4.53 -7.10 2.61
N LYS A 125 3.44 -6.57 2.08
CA LYS A 125 2.80 -5.31 2.51
C LYS A 125 1.91 -5.55 3.74
N PRO A 126 1.59 -4.54 4.56
CA PRO A 126 0.76 -4.73 5.76
C PRO A 126 -0.71 -5.02 5.41
N ASP A 127 -1.29 -6.06 6.02
CA ASP A 127 -2.69 -6.48 5.75
C ASP A 127 -3.71 -5.39 6.06
N GLU A 128 -3.38 -4.49 7.00
CA GLU A 128 -4.24 -3.38 7.38
C GLU A 128 -4.59 -2.47 6.19
N VAL A 129 -3.71 -2.37 5.18
CA VAL A 129 -3.98 -1.54 4.01
C VAL A 129 -5.17 -2.07 3.21
N ARG A 130 -5.36 -3.40 3.08
CA ARG A 130 -6.55 -3.97 2.42
C ARG A 130 -7.83 -3.57 3.17
N ARG A 131 -7.84 -3.74 4.50
CA ARG A 131 -8.98 -3.32 5.35
C ARG A 131 -9.30 -1.83 5.23
N ARG A 132 -8.27 -0.98 5.15
CA ARG A 132 -8.45 0.46 4.94
C ARG A 132 -8.97 0.79 3.55
N ILE A 133 -8.56 0.04 2.51
CA ILE A 133 -9.10 0.18 1.15
C ILE A 133 -10.59 -0.21 1.12
N GLU A 134 -10.96 -1.34 1.71
CA GLU A 134 -12.34 -1.81 1.80
C GLU A 134 -13.26 -0.82 2.53
N ARG A 135 -12.74 -0.10 3.54
CA ARG A 135 -13.46 0.99 4.21
C ARG A 135 -13.57 2.23 3.32
N LEU A 136 -12.57 2.51 2.49
CA LEU A 136 -12.46 3.74 1.70
C LEU A 136 -13.27 3.69 0.39
N LEU A 137 -13.32 2.52 -0.26
CA LEU A 137 -13.77 2.34 -1.65
C LEU A 137 -14.66 1.11 -1.76
N PRO A 138 -15.68 1.11 -2.63
CA PRO A 138 -16.45 -0.09 -2.93
C PRO A 138 -15.64 -1.08 -3.78
N GLY A 139 -15.94 -2.37 -3.64
CA GLY A 139 -15.45 -3.42 -4.52
C GLY A 139 -16.19 -3.45 -5.87
N PRO A 140 -15.87 -4.41 -6.75
CA PRO A 140 -14.94 -5.53 -6.53
C PRO A 140 -13.46 -5.08 -6.44
N TYR A 141 -12.61 -5.93 -5.84
CA TYR A 141 -11.19 -5.64 -5.63
C TYR A 141 -10.30 -6.65 -6.36
N LEU A 142 -9.20 -6.14 -6.95
CA LEU A 142 -8.17 -6.94 -7.62
C LEU A 142 -6.79 -6.51 -7.12
N GLU A 143 -5.96 -7.48 -6.75
CA GLU A 143 -4.55 -7.27 -6.42
C GLU A 143 -3.64 -7.88 -7.49
N LEU A 144 -2.86 -7.03 -8.15
CA LEU A 144 -1.85 -7.43 -9.12
C LEU A 144 -0.50 -7.66 -8.41
N PHE A 145 0.26 -8.63 -8.92
CA PHE A 145 1.51 -9.11 -8.33
C PHE A 145 1.35 -9.59 -6.88
N ALA A 146 0.16 -10.11 -6.56
CA ALA A 146 -0.17 -10.66 -5.26
C ALA A 146 0.71 -11.86 -4.94
N ARG A 147 1.05 -12.02 -3.66
CA ARG A 147 1.81 -13.18 -3.14
C ARG A 147 1.03 -14.06 -2.18
N GLU A 148 -0.19 -13.63 -1.85
CA GLU A 148 -1.13 -14.33 -0.98
C GLU A 148 -2.53 -13.99 -1.48
N ARG A 149 -3.49 -14.89 -1.27
CA ARG A 149 -4.90 -14.59 -1.50
C ARG A 149 -5.48 -13.87 -0.28
N ALA A 150 -6.34 -12.88 -0.52
CA ALA A 150 -7.10 -12.21 0.54
C ALA A 150 -8.60 -12.45 0.31
N PRO A 151 -9.38 -12.75 1.36
CA PRO A 151 -10.83 -12.88 1.24
C PRO A 151 -11.46 -11.63 0.63
N GLY A 152 -12.31 -11.79 -0.38
CA GLY A 152 -12.97 -10.68 -1.09
C GLY A 152 -12.12 -9.98 -2.16
N TRP A 153 -10.87 -10.41 -2.37
CA TRP A 153 -9.99 -9.90 -3.42
C TRP A 153 -9.69 -10.96 -4.46
N ASP A 154 -9.85 -10.60 -5.73
CA ASP A 154 -9.21 -11.33 -6.82
C ASP A 154 -7.70 -11.09 -6.77
N ALA A 155 -6.92 -12.14 -7.03
CA ALA A 155 -5.47 -12.11 -6.96
C ALA A 155 -4.85 -12.57 -8.28
N TRP A 156 -3.91 -11.78 -8.79
CA TRP A 156 -3.11 -12.13 -9.96
C TRP A 156 -1.62 -11.96 -9.65
N GLY A 157 -0.82 -12.99 -9.89
CA GLY A 157 0.63 -12.96 -9.68
C GLY A 157 1.26 -14.34 -9.78
N ASP A 158 2.55 -14.39 -10.09
CA ASP A 158 3.29 -15.64 -10.28
C ASP A 158 3.52 -16.42 -8.97
N GLU A 159 3.30 -15.78 -7.82
CA GLU A 159 3.60 -16.32 -6.48
C GLU A 159 2.39 -16.26 -5.53
N VAL A 160 1.15 -16.31 -6.05
CA VAL A 160 -0.09 -16.10 -5.25
C VAL A 160 -0.27 -17.12 -4.11
N GLU A 161 0.39 -18.28 -4.16
CA GLU A 161 0.33 -19.34 -3.14
C GLU A 161 1.53 -19.33 -2.17
N LYS A 162 2.34 -18.28 -2.16
CA LYS A 162 3.62 -18.27 -1.43
C LYS A 162 3.50 -18.05 0.08
N PHE A 163 2.38 -17.49 0.56
CA PHE A 163 2.14 -17.17 1.97
C PHE A 163 0.72 -17.48 2.40
#